data_AF-A0A7Y5F324-F1
#
_entry.id   AF-A0A7Y5F324-F1
#
_cell.length_a   1.000
_cell.length_b   1.000
_cell.length_c   1.000
_cell.angle_alpha   90.00
_cell.angle_beta   90.00
_cell.angle_gamma   90.00
#
_symmetry.space_group_name_H-M   'P 1'
#
loop_
_entity.id
_entity.type
_entity.pdbx_description
1 polymer ?
#
loop_
_entity_poly.entity_id
_entity_poly.type
_entity_poly.pdbx_seq_one_letter_code
_entity_poly.pdbx_strand_id
1 'polypeptide(L)'
;MNKLQLLAAQIAGKVAEAEGILKADNPSTEDVTRATALLDEAKALKVEHDALEASMKAQAELRAWVSVPTAPPPAPETKAATEPQRVEGRASDLKHIKPK
;
A
#
# COMPACT_ATOMS: atom_id res chain seq x y z
N MET A 1 14.89 13.10 7.23
CA MET A 1 14.03 13.70 6.17
C MET A 1 13.44 12.54 5.37
N ASN A 2 12.12 12.46 5.20
CA ASN A 2 11.50 11.37 4.43
C ASN A 2 11.82 11.55 2.93
N LYS A 3 12.01 10.45 2.16
CA LYS A 3 12.28 10.49 0.72
C LYS A 3 11.25 11.34 -0.04
N LEU A 4 9.98 11.31 0.37
CA LEU A 4 8.91 12.15 -0.20
C LEU A 4 9.19 13.66 -0.02
N GLN A 5 9.60 14.07 1.18
CA GLN A 5 9.96 15.47 1.48
C GLN A 5 11.21 15.91 0.70
N LEU A 6 12.17 15.01 0.53
CA LEU A 6 13.37 15.28 -0.27
C LEU A 6 13.01 15.54 -1.73
N LEU A 7 12.14 14.71 -2.33
CA LEU A 7 11.68 14.90 -3.71
C LEU A 7 10.92 16.22 -3.86
N ALA A 8 10.02 16.55 -2.93
CA ALA A 8 9.29 17.82 -2.95
C ALA A 8 10.23 19.04 -2.90
N ALA A 9 11.26 19.00 -2.06
CA ALA A 9 12.26 20.06 -1.98
C ALA A 9 13.09 20.20 -3.27
N GLN A 10 13.45 19.08 -3.92
CA GLN A 10 14.17 19.10 -5.20
C GLN A 10 13.32 19.67 -6.33
N ILE A 11 12.05 19.28 -6.43
CA ILE A 11 11.11 19.83 -7.42
C ILE A 11 10.99 21.34 -7.22
N ALA A 12 10.75 21.80 -5.99
CA ALA A 12 10.62 23.22 -5.68
C ALA A 12 11.90 23.99 -6.03
N GLY A 13 13.09 23.45 -5.73
CA GLY A 13 14.37 24.06 -6.08
C GLY A 13 14.56 24.22 -7.59
N LYS A 14 14.25 23.19 -8.37
CA LYS A 14 14.39 23.21 -9.84
C LYS A 14 13.42 24.19 -10.50
N VAL A 15 12.17 24.24 -10.02
CA VAL A 15 11.17 25.21 -10.49
C VAL A 15 11.61 26.63 -10.14
N ALA A 16 12.07 26.87 -8.91
CA ALA A 16 12.55 28.18 -8.50
C ALA A 16 13.77 28.65 -9.32
N GLU A 17 14.70 27.74 -9.64
CA GLU A 17 15.85 28.04 -10.49
C GLU A 17 15.40 28.40 -11.92
N ALA A 18 14.51 27.60 -12.52
CA ALA A 18 13.96 27.88 -13.85
C ALA A 18 13.19 29.21 -13.91
N GLU A 19 12.36 29.48 -12.90
CA GLU A 19 11.65 30.75 -12.79
C GLU A 19 12.60 31.94 -12.61
N GLY A 20 13.67 31.78 -11.85
CA GLY A 20 14.69 32.82 -11.67
C GLY A 20 15.36 33.18 -12.98
N ILE A 21 15.67 32.19 -13.81
CA ILE A 21 16.26 32.38 -15.14
C ILE A 21 15.29 33.10 -16.07
N LEU A 22 14.01 32.68 -16.10
CA LEU A 22 13.00 33.27 -16.98
C LEU A 22 12.55 34.68 -16.55
N LYS A 23 12.74 35.06 -15.29
CA LYS A 23 12.44 36.40 -14.74
C LYS A 23 13.58 37.40 -14.94
N ALA A 24 14.72 36.99 -15.50
CA ALA A 24 15.81 37.90 -15.81
C ALA A 24 15.37 38.94 -16.86
N ASP A 25 15.85 40.19 -16.74
CA ASP A 25 15.62 41.21 -17.77
C ASP A 25 16.35 40.79 -19.05
N ASN A 26 15.57 40.34 -20.04
CA ASN A 26 16.03 39.90 -21.36
C ASN A 26 16.75 38.52 -21.39
N PRO A 27 16.02 37.41 -21.09
CA PRO A 27 16.62 36.07 -21.08
C PRO A 27 17.08 35.68 -22.49
N SER A 28 18.29 35.13 -22.59
CA SER A 28 18.82 34.63 -23.85
C SER A 28 18.12 33.33 -24.28
N THR A 29 18.30 32.92 -25.53
CA THR A 29 17.83 31.60 -25.99
C THR A 29 18.44 30.45 -25.18
N GLU A 30 19.69 30.62 -24.72
CA GLU A 30 20.38 29.65 -23.86
C GLU A 30 19.71 29.56 -22.48
N ASP A 31 19.35 30.71 -21.89
CA ASP A 31 18.61 30.80 -20.63
C ASP A 31 17.26 30.10 -20.72
N VAL A 32 16.50 30.35 -21.80
CA VAL A 32 15.21 29.69 -22.04
C VAL A 32 15.39 28.17 -22.19
N THR A 33 16.44 27.73 -22.89
CA THR A 33 16.74 26.30 -23.07
C THR A 33 17.09 25.64 -21.73
N ARG A 34 17.93 26.29 -20.92
CA ARG A 34 18.30 25.81 -19.58
C ARG A 34 17.09 25.76 -18.63
N ALA A 35 16.28 26.81 -18.60
CA ALA A 35 15.06 26.83 -17.81
C ALA A 35 14.09 25.72 -18.22
N THR A 36 13.97 25.46 -19.52
CA THR A 36 13.13 24.36 -20.03
C THR A 36 13.66 23.00 -19.57
N ALA A 37 14.97 22.76 -19.65
CA ALA A 37 15.58 21.53 -19.14
C ALA A 37 15.35 21.33 -17.64
N LEU A 38 15.47 22.40 -16.83
CA LEU A 38 15.18 22.36 -15.40
C LEU A 38 13.71 22.04 -15.11
N LEU A 39 12.77 22.59 -15.90
CA LEU A 39 11.36 22.28 -15.77
C LEU A 39 11.05 20.83 -16.17
N ASP A 40 11.73 20.29 -17.17
CA ASP A 40 11.56 18.89 -17.58
C ASP A 40 12.12 17.92 -16.53
N GLU A 41 13.25 18.24 -15.92
CA GLU A 41 13.76 17.52 -14.75
C GLU A 41 12.77 17.58 -13.58
N ALA A 42 12.19 18.75 -13.29
CA ALA A 42 11.18 18.90 -12.25
C ALA A 42 9.93 18.05 -12.52
N LYS A 43 9.48 17.96 -13.77
CA LYS A 43 8.36 17.08 -14.17
C LYS A 43 8.71 15.60 -13.96
N ALA A 44 9.91 15.19 -14.31
CA ALA A 44 10.36 13.81 -14.09
C ALA A 44 10.36 13.45 -12.60
N LEU A 45 10.89 14.34 -11.76
CA LEU A 45 10.87 14.19 -10.30
C LEU A 45 9.44 14.18 -9.73
N LYS A 46 8.52 14.97 -10.33
CA LYS A 46 7.10 14.96 -9.93
C LYS A 46 6.45 13.59 -10.14
N VAL A 47 6.76 12.90 -11.23
CA VAL A 47 6.23 11.54 -11.45
C VAL A 47 6.69 10.59 -10.34
N GLU A 48 7.97 10.66 -9.93
CA GLU A 48 8.46 9.83 -8.81
C GLU A 48 7.83 10.23 -7.47
N HIS A 49 7.68 11.53 -7.21
CA HIS A 49 7.00 12.04 -6.02
C HIS A 49 5.57 11.51 -5.92
N ASP A 50 4.79 11.67 -6.99
CA ASP A 50 3.39 11.26 -7.04
C ASP A 50 3.25 9.74 -6.87
N ALA A 51 4.13 8.96 -7.51
CA ALA A 51 4.15 7.50 -7.37
C ALA A 51 4.45 7.07 -5.93
N LEU A 52 5.40 7.74 -5.27
CA LEU A 52 5.76 7.47 -3.88
C LEU A 52 4.62 7.86 -2.93
N GLU A 53 3.97 9.00 -3.16
CA GLU A 53 2.82 9.45 -2.38
C GLU A 53 1.66 8.46 -2.49
N ALA A 54 1.31 8.03 -3.71
CA ALA A 54 0.25 7.03 -3.93
C ALA A 54 0.58 5.72 -3.22
N SER A 55 1.84 5.28 -3.27
CA SER A 55 2.29 4.06 -2.59
C SER A 55 2.17 4.16 -1.06
N MET A 56 2.56 5.30 -0.48
CA MET A 56 2.42 5.55 0.96
C MET A 56 0.94 5.61 1.38
N LYS A 57 0.08 6.23 0.57
CA LYS A 57 -1.36 6.27 0.80
C LYS A 57 -1.97 4.87 0.77
N ALA A 58 -1.62 4.05 -0.23
CA ALA A 58 -2.09 2.67 -0.33
C ALA A 58 -1.64 1.82 0.86
N GLN A 59 -0.41 1.99 1.35
CA GLN A 59 0.06 1.31 2.55
C GLN A 59 -0.65 1.76 3.82
N ALA A 60 -0.90 3.07 3.97
CA ALA A 60 -1.66 3.61 5.09
C ALA A 60 -3.10 3.08 5.09
N GLU A 61 -3.72 3.01 3.92
CA GLU A 61 -5.02 2.39 3.74
C GLU A 61 -4.99 0.90 4.11
N LEU A 62 -4.11 0.10 3.50
CA LEU A 62 -3.96 -1.32 3.84
C LEU A 62 -3.76 -1.56 5.33
N ARG A 63 -2.95 -0.73 5.99
CA ARG A 63 -2.76 -0.80 7.44
C ARG A 63 -4.07 -0.59 8.18
N ALA A 64 -4.87 0.41 7.81
CA ALA A 64 -6.18 0.68 8.41
C ALA A 64 -7.15 -0.51 8.24
N TRP A 65 -7.13 -1.16 7.08
CA TRP A 65 -7.95 -2.35 6.79
C TRP A 65 -7.51 -3.59 7.58
N VAL A 66 -6.20 -3.82 7.74
CA VAL A 66 -5.68 -4.99 8.47
C VAL A 66 -5.76 -4.80 9.98
N SER A 67 -5.78 -3.56 10.46
CA SER A 67 -5.92 -3.24 11.88
C SER A 67 -7.34 -3.35 12.42
N VAL A 68 -8.22 -4.19 11.83
CA VAL A 68 -9.44 -4.62 12.53
C VAL A 68 -8.97 -5.17 13.87
N PRO A 69 -9.38 -4.58 15.02
CA PRO A 69 -9.16 -5.22 16.28
C PRO A 69 -9.97 -6.51 16.19
N THR A 70 -9.30 -7.65 16.05
CA THR A 70 -9.84 -8.88 16.57
C THR A 70 -10.04 -8.60 18.05
N ALA A 71 -11.27 -8.19 18.41
CA ALA A 71 -11.74 -8.39 19.76
C ALA A 71 -11.32 -9.82 20.12
N PRO A 72 -10.63 -10.05 21.25
CA PRO A 72 -10.30 -11.40 21.65
C PRO A 72 -11.60 -12.21 21.50
N PRO A 73 -11.59 -13.35 20.79
CA PRO A 73 -12.78 -14.17 20.66
C PRO A 73 -13.36 -14.30 22.07
N PRO A 74 -14.67 -14.04 22.28
CA PRO A 74 -15.26 -14.13 23.61
C PRO A 74 -14.78 -15.45 24.20
N ALA A 75 -14.12 -15.37 25.36
CA ALA A 75 -13.50 -16.52 26.00
C ALA A 75 -14.49 -17.68 25.89
N PRO A 76 -14.10 -18.83 25.31
CA PRO A 76 -15.02 -19.94 25.14
C PRO A 76 -15.59 -20.25 26.52
N GLU A 77 -16.88 -19.96 26.72
CA GLU A 77 -17.57 -20.29 27.95
C GLU A 77 -17.30 -21.77 28.17
N THR A 78 -16.57 -22.06 29.24
CA THR A 78 -16.15 -23.40 29.58
C THR A 78 -17.40 -24.17 29.93
N LYS A 79 -18.05 -24.79 28.93
CA LYS A 79 -18.98 -25.89 29.15
C LYS A 79 -18.15 -27.11 29.50
N ALA A 80 -17.69 -27.15 30.74
CA ALA A 80 -17.36 -28.42 31.37
C ALA A 80 -18.67 -29.22 31.43
N ALA A 81 -18.75 -30.31 30.66
CA ALA A 81 -19.39 -31.57 31.06
C ALA A 81 -19.41 -32.60 29.90
N THR A 82 -18.61 -33.64 30.09
CA THR A 82 -18.91 -35.05 29.75
C THR A 82 -18.50 -35.59 28.36
N GLU A 83 -17.26 -36.10 28.25
CA GLU A 83 -17.06 -37.45 27.70
C GLU A 83 -17.52 -38.48 28.76
N PRO A 84 -18.00 -39.71 28.43
CA PRO A 84 -17.61 -40.54 27.28
C PRO A 84 -18.76 -41.32 26.60
N GLN A 85 -18.85 -41.30 25.27
CA GLN A 85 -19.64 -42.32 24.57
C GLN A 85 -18.79 -43.60 24.39
N ARG A 86 -19.09 -44.63 25.17
CA ARG A 86 -18.64 -46.00 24.90
C ARG A 86 -19.35 -46.49 23.63
N VAL A 87 -18.59 -46.78 22.57
CA VAL A 87 -19.11 -47.50 21.41
C VAL A 87 -19.04 -48.99 21.72
N GLU A 88 -20.12 -49.54 22.26
CA GLU A 88 -20.30 -50.98 22.47
C GLU A 88 -21.40 -51.49 21.53
N GLY A 89 -21.06 -52.46 20.65
CA GLY A 89 -21.94 -53.12 19.66
C GLY A 89 -21.63 -52.68 18.22
N ARG A 90 -20.86 -53.39 17.39
CA ARG A 90 -21.04 -54.75 16.82
C ARG A 90 -22.49 -55.03 16.38
N ALA A 91 -22.71 -55.02 15.06
CA ALA A 91 -23.36 -56.08 14.27
C ALA A 91 -24.28 -55.51 13.19
N SER A 92 -24.08 -56.04 11.97
CA SER A 92 -25.04 -56.04 10.85
C SER A 92 -25.26 -54.68 10.20
N ASP A 93 -24.88 -54.44 8.94
CA ASP A 93 -25.58 -55.07 7.84
C ASP A 93 -24.73 -54.97 6.56
N LEU A 94 -23.93 -56.01 6.29
CA LEU A 94 -23.63 -56.42 4.93
C LEU A 94 -24.96 -56.83 4.29
N LYS A 95 -25.73 -55.86 3.77
CA LYS A 95 -26.95 -56.13 3.00
C LYS A 95 -26.85 -55.51 1.61
N HIS A 96 -26.50 -56.41 0.68
CA HIS A 96 -26.82 -56.38 -0.75
C HIS A 96 -25.99 -55.44 -1.64
N ILE A 97 -24.71 -55.76 -1.83
CA ILE A 97 -24.12 -55.56 -3.15
C ILE A 97 -24.74 -56.63 -4.06
N LYS A 98 -25.76 -56.26 -4.83
CA LYS A 98 -26.28 -57.08 -5.93
C LYS A 98 -25.69 -56.50 -7.23
N PRO A 99 -24.86 -57.22 -7.98
CA PRO A 99 -24.38 -56.73 -9.26
C PRO A 99 -25.50 -56.81 -10.31
N LYS A 100 -25.64 -55.76 -11.12
CA LYS A 100 -26.33 -55.78 -12.40
C LYS A 100 -25.49 -55.05 -13.43
#